data_AF-A0A3P6TA53-F1
#
_entry.id   AF-A0A3P6TA53-F1
#
_cell.length_a   1.000
_cell.length_b   1.000
_cell.length_c   1.000
_cell.angle_alpha   90.00
_cell.angle_beta   90.00
_cell.angle_gamma   90.00
#
_symmetry.space_group_name_H-M   'P 1'
#
loop_
_entity.id
_entity.type
_entity.pdbx_description
1 polymer ?
#
loop_
_entity_poly.entity_id
_entity_poly.type
_entity_poly.pdbx_seq_one_letter_code
_entity_poly.pdbx_strand_id
1 'polypeptide(L)'
;MPEAALQRSESLVSGDHGPKFSARPIASLHGTSTHTLAKWMFTHLKFLAVGSTKTVASAKVFLERIKHLKFEPDESMVSVDVVSVFIFIPKQEAIDVVRQLIAKRYNESSKPLKSEHLLELLRHCLKAYFTFGAQMYEKGPPMGSPYEA
;
A
#
# COMPACT_ATOMS: atom_id res chain seq x y z
N MET A 1 8.14 -12.30 -23.96
CA MET A 1 8.69 -11.08 -23.34
C MET A 1 8.56 -9.94 -24.33
N PRO A 2 8.09 -8.77 -23.90
CA PRO A 2 8.67 -7.54 -24.42
C PRO A 2 9.08 -6.62 -23.26
N GLU A 3 10.40 -6.43 -23.18
CA GLU A 3 11.03 -5.17 -22.81
C GLU A 3 10.56 -4.03 -23.73
N ALA A 4 10.75 -2.80 -23.26
CA ALA A 4 10.51 -1.51 -23.92
C ALA A 4 9.10 -0.91 -23.78
N ALA A 5 8.95 -0.05 -22.76
CA ALA A 5 8.32 1.27 -22.88
C ALA A 5 8.51 2.05 -21.56
N LEU A 6 9.71 2.58 -21.37
CA LEU A 6 10.04 3.61 -20.39
C LEU A 6 10.31 4.92 -21.14
N GLN A 7 10.03 6.07 -20.49
CA GLN A 7 9.98 7.47 -20.97
C GLN A 7 8.66 7.85 -21.69
N ARG A 8 7.97 8.96 -21.40
CA ARG A 8 8.45 10.29 -20.97
C ARG A 8 7.24 11.12 -20.49
N SER A 9 7.28 11.75 -19.31
CA SER A 9 6.55 12.99 -19.04
C SER A 9 7.61 14.04 -18.71
N GLU A 10 7.87 14.93 -19.67
CA GLU A 10 8.96 15.89 -19.60
C GLU A 10 8.67 16.98 -18.56
N SER A 11 9.59 17.13 -17.60
CA SER A 11 10.04 18.44 -17.15
C SER A 11 11.57 18.41 -17.11
N LEU A 12 12.18 19.23 -17.97
CA LEU A 12 13.61 19.41 -18.15
C LEU A 12 14.26 20.01 -16.91
N VAL A 13 15.20 19.32 -16.30
CA VAL A 13 16.48 19.90 -15.86
C VAL A 13 17.57 18.92 -16.28
N SER A 14 18.35 19.32 -17.29
CA SER A 14 19.50 18.58 -17.81
C SER A 14 20.66 18.65 -16.83
N GLY A 15 21.32 17.53 -16.57
CA GLY A 15 22.62 17.51 -15.90
C GLY A 15 23.05 16.16 -15.34
N ASP A 16 23.84 15.45 -16.15
CA ASP A 16 24.91 14.53 -15.76
C ASP A 16 24.61 13.04 -15.43
N HIS A 17 25.52 12.18 -15.90
CA HIS A 17 25.40 10.72 -16.01
C HIS A 17 25.56 10.02 -14.65
N GLY A 18 24.51 9.31 -14.18
CA GLY A 18 24.51 8.47 -12.97
C GLY A 18 23.75 7.14 -13.17
N PRO A 19 23.96 6.12 -12.32
CA PRO A 19 23.59 4.73 -12.60
C PRO A 19 22.07 4.60 -12.77
N LYS A 20 21.66 3.83 -13.79
CA LYS A 20 20.26 3.55 -14.20
C LYS A 20 19.25 3.80 -13.08
N PHE A 21 18.57 4.94 -13.14
CA PHE A 21 17.46 5.25 -12.26
C PHE A 21 16.43 4.12 -12.34
N SER A 22 16.20 3.43 -11.22
CA SER A 22 15.03 2.56 -11.08
C SER A 22 13.80 3.46 -11.11
N ALA A 23 13.21 3.59 -12.29
CA ALA A 23 12.01 4.39 -12.47
C ALA A 23 10.85 3.70 -11.76
N ARG A 24 10.19 4.42 -10.86
CA ARG A 24 9.03 3.91 -10.14
C ARG A 24 7.77 4.28 -10.93
N PRO A 25 7.01 3.32 -11.48
CA PRO A 25 5.81 3.63 -12.25
C PRO A 25 4.72 4.18 -11.32
N ILE A 26 4.30 5.43 -11.56
CA ILE A 26 3.19 6.09 -10.87
C ILE A 26 2.03 6.17 -11.85
N ALA A 27 0.85 5.73 -11.44
CA ALA A 27 -0.38 5.91 -12.21
C ALA A 27 -1.34 6.80 -11.43
N SER A 28 -1.89 7.84 -12.07
CA SER A 28 -2.90 8.68 -11.45
C SER A 28 -4.23 7.95 -11.39
N LEU A 29 -4.78 7.82 -10.17
CA LEU A 29 -6.14 7.30 -9.97
C LEU A 29 -7.18 8.42 -9.80
N HIS A 30 -6.78 9.69 -9.86
CA HIS A 30 -7.70 10.80 -9.57
C HIS A 30 -8.89 10.81 -10.54
N GLY A 31 -10.11 10.99 -9.99
CA GLY A 31 -11.35 10.98 -10.79
C GLY A 31 -11.85 9.61 -11.24
N THR A 32 -11.13 8.51 -10.94
CA THR A 32 -11.59 7.14 -11.26
C THR A 32 -12.58 6.61 -10.21
N SER A 33 -13.49 5.72 -10.63
CA SER A 33 -14.39 5.01 -9.71
C SER A 33 -13.62 4.16 -8.69
N THR A 34 -12.46 3.62 -9.09
CA THR A 34 -11.54 2.88 -8.22
C THR A 34 -10.94 3.73 -7.10
N HIS A 35 -10.64 5.01 -7.34
CA HIS A 35 -10.11 5.90 -6.30
C HIS A 35 -11.15 6.21 -5.23
N THR A 36 -12.38 6.54 -5.63
CA THR A 36 -13.46 6.81 -4.69
C THR A 36 -13.79 5.57 -3.86
N LEU A 37 -13.85 4.40 -4.50
CA LEU A 37 -14.06 3.12 -3.80
C LEU A 37 -12.90 2.83 -2.82
N ALA A 38 -11.66 3.01 -3.23
CA ALA A 38 -10.49 2.83 -2.37
C ALA A 38 -10.52 3.74 -1.14
N LYS A 39 -10.85 5.03 -1.33
CA LYS A 39 -10.96 6.00 -0.24
C LYS A 39 -12.09 5.63 0.74
N TRP A 40 -13.23 5.21 0.20
CA TRP A 40 -14.36 4.73 0.99
C TRP A 40 -13.97 3.50 1.81
N MET A 41 -13.34 2.51 1.17
CA MET A 41 -12.85 1.28 1.82
C MET A 41 -11.87 1.59 2.94
N PHE A 42 -10.86 2.43 2.69
CA PHE A 42 -9.90 2.85 3.70
C PHE A 42 -10.59 3.49 4.91
N THR A 43 -11.54 4.40 4.66
CA THR A 43 -12.29 5.10 5.72
C THR A 43 -13.07 4.11 6.61
N HIS A 44 -13.62 3.05 6.03
CA HIS A 44 -14.43 2.06 6.74
C HIS A 44 -13.62 0.94 7.39
N LEU A 45 -12.39 0.69 6.93
CA LEU A 45 -11.52 -0.37 7.45
C LEU A 45 -10.39 0.13 8.36
N LYS A 46 -10.10 1.45 8.39
CA LYS A 46 -8.99 2.02 9.20
C LYS A 46 -9.02 1.60 10.67
N PHE A 47 -10.22 1.38 11.23
CA PHE A 47 -10.36 0.97 12.64
C PHE A 47 -9.77 -0.41 12.91
N LEU A 48 -9.64 -1.27 11.89
CA LEU A 48 -9.03 -2.61 12.04
C LEU A 48 -7.57 -2.52 12.46
N ALA A 49 -6.87 -1.45 12.08
CA ALA A 49 -5.46 -1.20 12.44
C ALA A 49 -5.28 -0.50 13.79
N VAL A 50 -6.35 0.02 14.40
CA VAL A 50 -6.26 0.71 15.70
C VAL A 50 -5.79 -0.26 16.78
N GLY A 51 -4.87 0.22 17.62
CA GLY A 51 -4.25 -0.57 18.68
C GLY A 51 -3.24 -1.62 18.17
N SER A 52 -2.80 -1.56 16.91
CA SER A 52 -1.70 -2.39 16.42
C SER A 52 -0.40 -2.05 17.14
N THR A 53 0.27 -3.05 17.71
CA THR A 53 1.60 -2.91 18.30
C THR A 53 2.71 -2.78 17.26
N LYS A 54 2.39 -3.07 15.98
CA LYS A 54 3.34 -3.10 14.85
C LYS A 54 3.44 -1.78 14.09
N THR A 55 2.64 -0.78 14.47
CA THR A 55 2.63 0.54 13.83
C THR A 55 3.00 1.63 14.84
N VAL A 56 3.61 2.70 14.34
CA VAL A 56 3.94 3.89 15.13
C VAL A 56 3.37 5.13 14.46
N ALA A 57 2.75 6.01 15.25
CA ALA A 57 2.00 7.14 14.72
C ALA A 57 2.88 8.27 14.16
N SER A 58 4.13 8.36 14.62
CA SER A 58 5.08 9.38 14.14
C SER A 58 6.52 8.98 14.45
N ALA A 59 7.46 9.61 13.75
CA ALA A 59 8.88 9.48 14.02
C ALA A 59 9.23 9.89 15.46
N LYS A 60 8.57 10.91 16.02
CA LYS A 60 8.78 11.31 17.43
C LYS A 60 8.40 10.19 18.39
N VAL A 61 7.22 9.59 18.22
CA VAL A 61 6.77 8.47 19.07
C VAL A 61 7.69 7.26 18.90
N PHE A 62 8.20 7.02 17.69
CA PHE A 62 9.18 5.97 17.43
C PHE A 62 10.48 6.20 18.19
N LEU A 63 11.03 7.41 18.12
CA LEU A 63 12.26 7.79 18.82
C LEU A 63 12.13 7.61 20.34
N GLU A 64 11.02 8.06 20.93
CA GLU A 64 10.76 7.86 22.37
C GLU A 64 10.71 6.37 22.75
N ARG A 65 10.16 5.50 21.88
CA ARG A 65 10.12 4.05 22.13
C ARG A 65 11.52 3.43 22.10
N ILE A 66 12.34 3.78 21.11
CA ILE A 66 13.65 3.15 20.94
C ILE A 66 14.73 3.72 21.88
N LYS A 67 14.55 4.97 22.35
CA LYS A 67 15.51 5.66 23.24
C LYS A 67 15.77 4.90 24.54
N HIS A 68 14.81 4.11 25.00
CA HIS A 68 14.89 3.35 26.25
C HIS A 68 15.21 1.87 26.05
N LEU A 69 15.44 1.42 24.81
CA LEU A 69 15.89 0.06 24.56
C LEU A 69 17.32 -0.12 25.06
N LYS A 70 17.53 -1.16 25.86
CA LYS A 70 18.85 -1.64 26.26
C LYS A 70 19.08 -2.95 25.54
N PHE A 71 20.30 -3.14 25.08
CA PHE A 71 20.72 -4.34 24.38
C PHE A 71 21.72 -5.08 25.26
N GLU A 72 21.62 -6.40 25.31
CA GLU A 72 22.68 -7.25 25.85
C GLU A 72 23.91 -7.22 24.93
N PRO A 73 25.12 -7.59 25.42
CA PRO A 73 26.36 -7.50 24.63
C PRO A 73 26.36 -8.30 23.31
N ASP A 74 25.49 -9.30 23.18
CA ASP A 74 25.30 -10.15 22.01
C ASP A 74 24.09 -9.74 21.14
N GLU A 75 23.34 -8.73 21.54
CA GLU A 75 22.20 -8.23 20.77
C GLU A 75 22.60 -7.10 19.80
N SER A 76 21.93 -7.06 18.65
CA SER A 76 22.14 -6.01 17.65
C SER A 76 20.82 -5.61 17.01
N MET A 77 20.66 -4.31 16.78
CA MET A 77 19.50 -3.79 16.07
C MET A 77 19.73 -3.86 14.55
N VAL A 78 18.77 -4.43 13.83
CA VAL A 78 18.80 -4.54 12.37
C VAL A 78 17.68 -3.69 11.78
N SER A 79 18.03 -2.73 10.94
CA SER A 79 17.04 -2.04 10.09
C SER A 79 16.95 -2.75 8.74
N VAL A 80 15.75 -3.14 8.35
CA VAL A 80 15.48 -3.75 7.05
C VAL A 80 14.50 -2.86 6.30
N ASP A 81 14.87 -2.49 5.07
CA ASP A 81 14.00 -1.75 4.17
C ASP A 81 13.32 -2.70 3.18
N VAL A 82 12.00 -2.56 3.03
CA VAL A 82 11.25 -3.33 2.04
C VAL A 82 11.30 -2.62 0.69
N VAL A 83 11.83 -3.31 -0.33
CA VAL A 83 11.84 -2.80 -1.70
C VAL A 83 10.45 -2.92 -2.32
N SER A 84 9.87 -1.79 -2.72
CA SER A 84 8.67 -1.75 -3.59
C SER A 84 7.43 -2.47 -3.03
N VAL A 85 7.06 -2.15 -1.77
CA VAL A 85 5.92 -2.70 -1.02
C VAL A 85 4.66 -2.87 -1.88
N PHE A 86 4.24 -1.86 -2.63
CA PHE A 86 2.94 -1.87 -3.34
C PHE A 86 2.87 -2.79 -4.56
N ILE A 87 4.00 -3.14 -5.16
CA ILE A 87 4.04 -4.00 -6.35
C ILE A 87 4.16 -5.48 -5.96
N PHE A 88 4.63 -5.75 -4.74
CA PHE A 88 4.97 -7.10 -4.28
C PHE A 88 4.10 -7.62 -3.14
N ILE A 89 3.15 -6.85 -2.59
CA ILE A 89 2.20 -7.40 -1.61
C ILE A 89 1.46 -8.57 -2.25
N PRO A 90 1.62 -9.79 -1.73
CA PRO A 90 0.85 -10.94 -2.19
C PRO A 90 -0.63 -10.68 -1.90
N LYS A 91 -1.44 -10.59 -2.98
CA LYS A 91 -2.85 -10.14 -2.89
C LYS A 91 -3.66 -11.04 -1.96
N GLN A 92 -3.43 -12.36 -2.01
CA GLN A 92 -4.21 -13.33 -1.27
C GLN A 92 -3.93 -13.25 0.24
N GLU A 93 -2.66 -13.07 0.61
CA GLU A 93 -2.19 -12.92 1.97
C GLU A 93 -2.73 -11.64 2.60
N ALA A 94 -2.76 -10.53 1.85
CA ALA A 94 -3.40 -9.30 2.29
C ALA A 94 -4.90 -9.50 2.57
N ILE A 95 -5.61 -10.19 1.69
CA ILE A 95 -7.04 -10.51 1.88
C ILE A 95 -7.24 -11.40 3.10
N ASP A 96 -6.38 -12.39 3.32
CA ASP A 96 -6.50 -13.34 4.43
C ASP A 96 -6.22 -12.65 5.77
N VAL A 97 -5.24 -11.77 5.84
CA VAL A 97 -4.99 -10.93 7.02
C VAL A 97 -6.19 -10.05 7.33
N VAL A 98 -6.76 -9.38 6.33
CA VAL A 98 -7.95 -8.54 6.51
C VAL A 98 -9.16 -9.38 6.94
N ARG A 99 -9.37 -10.56 6.34
CA ARG A 99 -10.44 -11.49 6.74
C ARG A 99 -10.32 -11.87 8.22
N GLN A 100 -9.12 -12.21 8.69
CA GLN A 100 -8.89 -12.53 10.09
C GLN A 100 -9.15 -11.33 11.02
N LEU A 101 -8.78 -10.12 10.61
CA LEU A 101 -9.05 -8.90 11.39
C LEU A 101 -10.55 -8.58 11.44
N ILE A 102 -11.25 -8.72 10.32
CA ILE A 102 -12.70 -8.55 10.25
C ILE A 102 -13.39 -9.53 11.18
N ALA A 103 -13.05 -10.83 11.12
CA ALA A 103 -13.65 -11.85 12.00
C ALA A 103 -13.46 -11.55 13.50
N LYS A 104 -12.37 -10.89 13.88
CA LYS A 104 -12.05 -10.57 15.29
C LYS A 104 -12.65 -9.24 15.77
N ARG A 105 -12.83 -8.27 14.88
CA ARG A 105 -13.06 -6.85 15.26
C ARG A 105 -14.28 -6.21 14.60
N TYR A 106 -14.85 -6.83 13.58
CA TYR A 106 -15.97 -6.28 12.83
C TYR A 106 -17.30 -6.81 13.37
N ASN A 107 -18.16 -5.91 13.84
CA ASN A 107 -19.51 -6.24 14.27
C ASN A 107 -20.52 -5.89 13.18
N GLU A 108 -20.98 -6.89 12.43
CA GLU A 108 -21.92 -6.71 11.31
C GLU A 108 -23.23 -6.03 11.72
N SER A 109 -23.75 -6.31 12.92
CA SER A 109 -25.01 -5.73 13.41
C SER A 109 -24.96 -4.21 13.61
N SER A 110 -23.75 -3.63 13.59
CA SER A 110 -23.51 -2.19 13.78
C SER A 110 -23.03 -1.47 12.52
N LYS A 111 -23.00 -2.16 11.37
CA LYS A 111 -22.35 -1.66 10.16
C LYS A 111 -23.22 -1.83 8.91
N PRO A 112 -23.04 -0.97 7.90
CA PRO A 112 -23.89 -0.97 6.72
C PRO A 112 -23.60 -2.11 5.72
N LEU A 113 -22.46 -2.80 5.83
CA LEU A 113 -22.08 -3.90 4.93
C LEU A 113 -21.77 -5.16 5.73
N LYS A 114 -22.03 -6.31 5.13
CA LYS A 114 -21.54 -7.60 5.62
C LYS A 114 -20.04 -7.75 5.32
N SER A 115 -19.37 -8.59 6.10
CA SER A 115 -17.96 -8.92 5.94
C SER A 115 -17.63 -9.49 4.56
N GLU A 116 -18.52 -10.31 3.99
CA GLU A 116 -18.37 -10.90 2.66
C GLU A 116 -18.25 -9.83 1.56
N HIS A 117 -19.12 -8.83 1.57
CA HIS A 117 -19.10 -7.74 0.59
C HIS A 117 -17.85 -6.86 0.75
N LEU A 118 -17.39 -6.62 1.98
CA LEU A 118 -16.15 -5.89 2.21
C LEU A 118 -14.93 -6.62 1.62
N LEU A 119 -14.87 -7.94 1.76
CA LEU A 119 -13.78 -8.73 1.19
C LEU A 119 -13.84 -8.77 -0.35
N GLU A 120 -15.04 -8.77 -0.93
CA GLU A 120 -15.23 -8.66 -2.36
C GLU A 120 -14.77 -7.28 -2.89
N LEU A 121 -15.18 -6.20 -2.24
CA LEU A 121 -14.71 -4.85 -2.57
C LEU A 121 -13.18 -4.72 -2.44
N LEU A 122 -12.58 -5.33 -1.41
CA LEU A 122 -11.13 -5.36 -1.25
C LEU A 122 -10.45 -6.07 -2.42
N ARG A 123 -10.97 -7.24 -2.85
CA ARG A 123 -10.45 -7.95 -4.03
C ARG A 123 -10.49 -7.08 -5.27
N HIS A 124 -11.56 -6.31 -5.46
CA HIS A 124 -11.65 -5.37 -6.58
C HIS A 124 -10.66 -4.22 -6.44
N CYS A 125 -10.46 -3.65 -5.24
CA CYS A 125 -9.47 -2.59 -5.01
C CYS A 125 -8.03 -3.07 -5.26
N LEU A 126 -7.74 -4.34 -4.98
CA LEU A 126 -6.43 -4.96 -5.22
C LEU A 126 -6.19 -5.33 -6.70
N LYS A 127 -7.22 -5.22 -7.55
CA LYS A 127 -7.10 -5.27 -9.01
C LYS A 127 -6.98 -3.84 -9.52
N ALA A 128 -5.75 -3.37 -9.73
CA ALA A 128 -5.54 -2.09 -10.38
C ALA A 128 -5.35 -2.29 -11.88
N TYR A 129 -6.09 -1.50 -12.64
CA TYR A 129 -5.94 -1.41 -14.08
C TYR A 129 -5.41 -0.03 -14.43
N PHE A 130 -4.47 0.02 -15.37
CA PHE A 130 -3.99 1.27 -15.95
C PHE A 130 -3.97 1.16 -17.47
N THR A 131 -4.15 2.29 -18.14
CA THR A 131 -4.08 2.38 -19.59
C THR A 131 -2.76 2.99 -20.03
N PHE A 132 -2.13 2.40 -21.04
CA PHE A 132 -0.95 2.94 -21.70
C PHE A 132 -1.01 2.63 -23.19
N GLY A 133 -0.86 3.66 -24.04
CA GLY A 133 -0.98 3.49 -25.49
C GLY A 133 -2.32 2.89 -25.94
N ALA A 134 -3.42 3.34 -25.32
CA ALA A 134 -4.78 2.80 -25.51
C ALA A 134 -4.99 1.31 -25.14
N GLN A 135 -3.96 0.63 -24.61
CA GLN A 135 -4.05 -0.73 -24.10
C GLN A 135 -4.27 -0.71 -22.59
N MET A 136 -5.15 -1.58 -22.09
CA MET A 136 -5.35 -1.80 -20.65
C MET A 136 -4.38 -2.87 -20.12
N TYR A 137 -3.82 -2.61 -18.95
CA TYR A 137 -2.93 -3.52 -18.23
C TYR A 137 -3.42 -3.71 -16.80
N GLU A 138 -3.36 -4.93 -16.29
CA GLU A 138 -3.55 -5.21 -14.86
C GLU A 138 -2.19 -5.25 -14.15
N LYS A 139 -2.06 -4.55 -13.02
CA LYS A 139 -0.91 -4.67 -12.12
C LYS A 139 -1.38 -4.58 -10.67
N GLY A 140 -0.43 -4.74 -9.76
CA GLY A 140 -0.62 -4.36 -8.37
C GLY A 140 -1.07 -2.90 -8.23
N PRO A 141 -1.60 -2.55 -7.06
CA PRO A 141 -2.16 -1.24 -6.81
C PRO A 141 -1.12 -0.12 -7.06
N PRO A 142 -1.43 0.97 -7.82
CA PRO A 142 -0.42 1.95 -8.20
C PRO A 142 -0.01 2.78 -7.00
N MET A 143 1.27 3.19 -6.95
CA MET A 143 1.76 4.08 -5.89
C MET A 143 0.98 5.39 -5.89
N GLY A 144 0.70 5.91 -4.69
CA GLY A 144 -0.06 7.14 -4.46
C GLY A 144 -1.57 6.93 -4.28
N SER A 145 -2.01 5.69 -4.06
CA SER A 145 -3.43 5.38 -3.94
C SER A 145 -3.99 5.56 -2.53
N PRO A 146 -5.31 5.82 -2.36
CA PRO A 146 -5.87 6.15 -1.04
C PRO A 146 -5.77 5.06 0.03
N TYR A 147 -5.54 3.81 -0.33
CA TYR A 147 -5.31 2.71 0.63
C TYR A 147 -3.86 2.64 1.13
N GLU A 148 -2.95 3.46 0.60
CA GLU A 148 -1.54 3.54 1.03
C GLU A 148 -1.30 4.51 2.20
N ALA A 149 -2.31 5.32 2.54
CA ALA A 149 -2.24 6.38 3.54
C ALA A 149 -2.55 5.88 4.97
#